data_AF-A0A960SYK5-F1
#
_entry.id   AF-A0A960SYK5-F1
#
_cell.length_a   1.000
_cell.length_b   1.000
_cell.length_c   1.000
_cell.angle_alpha   90.00
_cell.angle_beta   90.00
_cell.angle_gamma   90.00
#
_symmetry.space_group_name_H-M   'P 1'
#
loop_
_entity.id
_entity.type
_entity.pdbx_description
1 polymer ?
#
loop_
_entity_poly.entity_id
_entity_poly.type
_entity_poly.pdbx_seq_one_letter_code
_entity_poly.pdbx_strand_id
1 'polypeptide(L)'
;MQPASIIRRRGFTLLETVIAIGVLAVLLTGFILVFAPAAAGIKKAIDVQEADRLASTLERELVTLRDGQNYSTGFDKAFKWIEESDGANDALLVYQYRGKLTSVRADGTPEPEPLVKGKVPGKDYIVQTMVRRKSDSDFLRDIDGLEGAVYLVKCTQLVFNTGSGQLETGTPGTIKDPKGDGGSFSDSDQYPEAVIAFTADFYTLPGRNKGFFSSGAYTDAFNRSTNPVFSRNLAVRR
;
A
#
# COMPACT_ATOMS: atom_id res chain seq x y z
N MET A 1 -65.77 -6.17 41.63
CA MET A 1 -64.43 -5.54 41.71
C MET A 1 -63.39 -6.64 41.81
N GLN A 2 -62.63 -6.89 40.75
CA GLN A 2 -61.49 -7.82 40.78
C GLN A 2 -60.29 -7.14 41.44
N PRO A 3 -59.53 -7.81 42.32
CA PRO A 3 -58.32 -7.23 42.89
C PRO A 3 -57.21 -7.22 41.82
N ALA A 4 -56.59 -6.05 41.64
CA ALA A 4 -55.42 -5.90 40.78
C ALA A 4 -54.23 -6.69 41.36
N SER A 5 -53.61 -7.55 40.56
CA SER A 5 -52.39 -8.27 40.93
C SER A 5 -51.22 -7.28 41.02
N ILE A 6 -50.72 -7.04 42.23
CA ILE A 6 -49.51 -6.26 42.45
C ILE A 6 -48.31 -7.12 42.02
N ILE A 7 -47.73 -6.82 40.86
CA ILE A 7 -46.49 -7.43 40.41
C ILE A 7 -45.36 -6.94 41.32
N ARG A 8 -44.94 -7.75 42.30
CA ARG A 8 -43.74 -7.49 43.09
C ARG A 8 -42.51 -7.61 42.18
N ARG A 9 -41.89 -6.48 41.84
CA ARG A 9 -40.55 -6.48 41.25
C ARG A 9 -39.57 -6.91 42.34
N ARG A 10 -39.04 -8.14 42.24
CA ARG A 10 -37.95 -8.60 43.11
C ARG A 10 -36.68 -7.83 42.72
N GLY A 11 -36.11 -7.09 43.67
CA GLY A 11 -34.77 -6.50 43.52
C GLY A 11 -33.67 -7.55 43.73
N PHE A 12 -32.48 -7.28 43.21
CA PHE A 12 -31.31 -8.14 43.43
C PHE A 12 -30.78 -7.99 44.85
N THR A 13 -30.33 -9.10 45.44
CA THR A 13 -29.63 -9.07 46.74
C THR A 13 -28.19 -8.58 46.58
N LEU A 14 -27.62 -8.03 47.65
CA LEU A 14 -26.18 -7.65 47.67
C LEU A 14 -25.28 -8.84 47.33
N LEU A 15 -25.61 -10.04 47.82
CA LEU A 15 -24.85 -11.26 47.57
C LEU A 15 -24.87 -11.67 46.09
N GLU A 16 -26.04 -11.69 45.45
CA GLU A 16 -26.16 -11.99 44.00
C GLU A 16 -25.37 -11.00 43.17
N THR A 17 -25.42 -9.71 43.52
CA THR A 17 -24.71 -8.66 42.79
C THR A 17 -23.20 -8.87 42.87
N VAL A 18 -22.67 -9.21 44.05
CA VAL A 18 -21.23 -9.47 44.24
C VAL A 18 -20.78 -10.72 43.49
N ILE A 19 -21.54 -11.81 43.55
CA ILE A 19 -21.23 -13.04 42.81
C ILE A 19 -21.28 -12.78 41.31
N ALA A 20 -22.31 -12.09 40.83
CA ALA A 20 -22.45 -11.76 39.41
C ALA A 20 -21.29 -10.91 38.90
N ILE A 21 -20.87 -9.88 39.65
CA ILE A 21 -19.70 -9.06 39.29
C ILE A 21 -18.42 -9.90 39.31
N GLY A 22 -18.24 -10.77 40.29
CA GLY A 22 -17.07 -11.66 40.38
C GLY A 22 -16.97 -12.61 39.17
N VAL A 23 -18.07 -13.26 38.81
CA VAL A 23 -18.14 -14.14 37.63
C VAL A 23 -17.92 -13.35 36.34
N LEU A 24 -18.55 -12.17 36.20
CA LEU A 24 -18.39 -11.30 35.05
C LEU A 24 -16.92 -10.86 34.87
N ALA A 25 -16.25 -10.47 35.95
CA ALA A 25 -14.87 -10.02 35.92
C ALA A 25 -13.92 -11.14 35.48
N VAL A 26 -14.09 -12.36 35.99
CA VAL A 26 -13.29 -13.53 35.58
C VAL A 26 -13.52 -13.87 34.11
N LEU A 27 -14.78 -13.85 33.65
CA LEU A 27 -15.12 -14.12 32.25
C LEU A 27 -14.54 -13.06 31.30
N LEU A 28 -14.66 -11.77 31.63
CA LEU A 28 -14.11 -10.68 30.82
C LEU A 28 -12.58 -10.73 30.76
N THR A 29 -11.92 -11.01 31.89
CA THR A 29 -10.45 -11.09 31.94
C THR A 29 -9.95 -12.29 31.14
N GLY A 30 -10.58 -13.46 31.27
CA GLY A 30 -10.27 -14.64 30.48
C GLY A 30 -10.48 -14.41 28.99
N PHE A 31 -11.56 -13.72 28.61
CA PHE A 31 -11.83 -13.33 27.23
C PHE A 31 -10.72 -12.41 26.68
N ILE A 32 -10.39 -11.32 27.37
CA ILE A 32 -9.35 -10.38 26.90
C ILE A 32 -7.99 -11.09 26.74
N LEU A 33 -7.64 -11.99 27.65
CA LEU A 33 -6.38 -12.73 27.62
C LEU A 33 -6.21 -13.60 26.37
N VAL A 34 -7.30 -14.14 25.83
CA VAL A 34 -7.29 -14.99 24.62
C VAL A 34 -7.50 -14.16 23.35
N PHE A 35 -8.43 -13.18 23.39
CA PHE A 35 -8.83 -12.45 22.21
C PHE A 35 -7.87 -11.32 21.82
N ALA A 36 -7.17 -10.69 22.78
CA ALA A 36 -6.22 -9.63 22.43
C ALA A 36 -5.03 -10.15 21.60
N PRO A 37 -4.37 -11.28 21.96
CA PRO A 37 -3.33 -11.86 21.10
C PRO A 37 -3.87 -12.34 19.75
N ALA A 38 -5.07 -12.93 19.73
CA ALA A 38 -5.69 -13.40 18.48
C ALA A 38 -6.00 -12.24 17.51
N ALA A 39 -6.55 -11.13 18.03
CA ALA A 39 -6.80 -9.93 17.24
C ALA A 39 -5.49 -9.32 16.71
N ALA A 40 -4.42 -9.30 17.51
CA ALA A 40 -3.11 -8.85 17.06
C ALA A 40 -2.53 -9.76 15.96
N GLY A 41 -2.70 -11.07 16.08
CA GLY A 41 -2.29 -12.05 15.07
C GLY A 41 -3.03 -11.86 13.74
N ILE A 42 -4.36 -11.68 13.78
CA ILE A 42 -5.18 -11.40 12.60
C ILE A 42 -4.75 -10.09 11.94
N LYS A 43 -4.58 -9.01 12.73
CA LYS A 43 -4.13 -7.72 12.20
C LYS A 43 -2.78 -7.84 11.51
N LYS A 44 -1.80 -8.49 12.15
CA LYS A 44 -0.48 -8.71 11.56
C LYS A 44 -0.56 -9.52 10.25
N ALA A 45 -1.40 -10.56 10.20
CA ALA A 45 -1.58 -11.35 8.99
C ALA A 45 -2.20 -10.52 7.86
N ILE A 46 -3.20 -9.67 8.17
CA ILE A 46 -3.80 -8.74 7.20
C ILE A 46 -2.74 -7.74 6.71
N ASP A 47 -1.94 -7.17 7.61
CA ASP A 47 -0.88 -6.22 7.27
C ASP A 47 0.16 -6.86 6.34
N VAL A 48 0.53 -8.13 6.56
CA VAL A 48 1.44 -8.89 5.69
C VAL A 48 0.81 -9.16 4.32
N GLN A 49 -0.44 -9.62 4.28
CA GLN A 49 -1.14 -9.88 3.02
C GLN A 49 -1.32 -8.59 2.21
N GLU A 50 -1.60 -7.47 2.90
CA GLU A 50 -1.68 -6.17 2.26
C GLU A 50 -0.33 -5.74 1.70
N ALA A 51 0.76 -5.85 2.48
CA ALA A 51 2.11 -5.55 2.02
C ALA A 51 2.50 -6.38 0.78
N ASP A 52 2.21 -7.67 0.77
CA ASP A 52 2.52 -8.56 -0.34
C ASP A 52 1.68 -8.23 -1.59
N ARG A 53 0.41 -7.85 -1.41
CA ARG A 53 -0.43 -7.36 -2.50
C ARG A 53 0.11 -6.04 -3.09
N LEU A 54 0.53 -5.10 -2.25
CA LEU A 54 1.09 -3.82 -2.70
C LEU A 54 2.41 -4.04 -3.46
N ALA A 55 3.30 -4.88 -2.93
CA ALA A 55 4.58 -5.21 -3.55
C ALA A 55 4.43 -5.97 -4.88
N SER A 56 3.58 -7.00 -4.93
CA SER A 56 3.32 -7.75 -6.18
C SER A 56 2.66 -6.90 -7.26
N THR A 57 1.80 -5.94 -6.86
CA THR A 57 1.22 -4.98 -7.81
C THR A 57 2.30 -4.04 -8.37
N LEU A 58 3.22 -3.56 -7.52
CA LEU A 58 4.36 -2.76 -7.94
C LEU A 58 5.26 -3.53 -8.92
N GLU A 59 5.66 -4.76 -8.60
CA GLU A 59 6.48 -5.60 -9.48
C GLU A 59 5.82 -5.78 -10.85
N ARG A 60 4.52 -6.11 -10.85
CA ARG A 60 3.77 -6.30 -12.08
C ARG A 60 3.67 -5.01 -12.89
N GLU A 61 3.42 -3.87 -12.25
CA GLU A 61 3.30 -2.59 -12.96
C GLU A 61 4.64 -2.16 -13.56
N LEU A 62 5.76 -2.38 -12.86
CA LEU A 62 7.09 -2.01 -13.36
C LEU A 62 7.41 -2.71 -14.69
N VAL A 63 7.03 -3.98 -14.86
CA VAL A 63 7.25 -4.72 -16.12
C VAL A 63 6.14 -4.57 -17.16
N THR A 64 4.96 -4.08 -16.75
CA THR A 64 3.82 -3.93 -17.68
C THR A 64 3.98 -2.63 -18.47
N LEU A 65 4.27 -2.75 -19.77
CA LEU A 65 4.21 -1.61 -20.67
C LEU A 65 2.76 -1.32 -21.03
N ARG A 66 2.25 -0.13 -20.67
CA ARG A 66 0.89 0.29 -20.99
C ARG A 66 0.86 1.15 -22.24
N ASP A 67 -0.23 1.07 -22.98
CA ASP A 67 -0.45 1.90 -24.16
C ASP A 67 -0.40 3.40 -23.79
N GLY A 68 0.35 4.17 -24.58
CA GLY A 68 0.60 5.60 -24.34
C GLY A 68 1.86 5.90 -23.53
N GLN A 69 2.59 4.89 -23.04
CA GLN A 69 3.90 5.08 -22.43
C GLN A 69 5.02 4.95 -23.47
N ASN A 70 5.97 5.89 -23.44
CA ASN A 70 7.11 5.94 -24.36
C ASN A 70 8.34 5.27 -23.75
N TYR A 71 8.27 3.97 -23.49
CA TYR A 71 9.43 3.15 -23.09
C TYR A 71 9.68 2.07 -24.14
N SER A 72 10.94 1.69 -24.33
CA SER A 72 11.30 0.65 -25.31
C SER A 72 10.82 -0.73 -24.87
N THR A 73 10.91 -1.01 -23.57
CA THR A 73 10.55 -2.30 -22.95
C THR A 73 10.01 -2.10 -21.53
N GLY A 74 9.43 -3.14 -20.94
CA GLY A 74 9.07 -3.14 -19.51
C GLY A 74 10.30 -2.96 -18.60
N PHE A 75 11.47 -3.45 -19.03
CA PHE A 75 12.71 -3.24 -18.30
C PHE A 75 13.17 -1.79 -18.33
N ASP A 76 13.07 -1.12 -19.49
CA ASP A 76 13.37 0.30 -19.65
C ASP A 76 12.47 1.18 -18.77
N LYS A 77 11.16 0.88 -18.77
CA LYS A 77 10.20 1.49 -17.84
C LYS A 77 10.65 1.32 -16.39
N ALA A 78 10.93 0.08 -15.98
CA ALA A 78 11.31 -0.22 -14.60
C ALA A 78 12.61 0.49 -14.19
N PHE A 79 13.62 0.49 -15.07
CA PHE A 79 14.89 1.21 -14.88
C PHE A 79 14.61 2.69 -14.56
N LYS A 80 13.82 3.35 -15.40
CA LYS A 80 13.48 4.77 -15.22
C LYS A 80 12.64 5.03 -13.99
N TRP A 81 11.67 4.17 -13.70
CA TRP A 81 10.80 4.34 -12.54
C TRP A 81 11.55 4.13 -11.22
N ILE A 82 12.50 3.20 -11.17
CA ILE A 82 13.36 3.02 -9.99
C ILE A 82 14.24 4.26 -9.79
N GLU A 83 14.89 4.74 -10.85
CA GLU A 83 15.72 5.95 -10.86
C GLU A 83 14.91 7.20 -10.42
N GLU A 84 13.75 7.43 -11.02
CA GLU A 84 12.94 8.64 -10.80
C GLU A 84 12.14 8.62 -9.49
N SER A 85 12.00 7.46 -8.83
CA SER A 85 11.17 7.32 -7.61
C SER A 85 11.62 8.16 -6.42
N ASP A 86 12.89 8.62 -6.41
CA ASP A 86 13.42 9.54 -5.39
C ASP A 86 13.07 11.03 -5.69
N GLY A 87 12.43 11.31 -6.82
CA GLY A 87 11.91 12.64 -7.15
C GLY A 87 10.42 12.77 -6.82
N ALA A 88 10.02 13.82 -6.10
CA ALA A 88 8.62 14.01 -5.70
C ALA A 88 7.62 14.05 -6.89
N ASN A 89 8.02 14.57 -8.05
CA ASN A 89 7.13 14.67 -9.21
C ASN A 89 6.81 13.33 -9.86
N ASP A 90 7.76 12.40 -9.86
CA ASP A 90 7.68 11.11 -10.54
C ASP A 90 7.69 9.92 -9.56
N ALA A 91 7.57 10.23 -8.27
CA ALA A 91 7.43 9.29 -7.19
C ALA A 91 6.30 8.27 -7.47
N LEU A 92 6.56 7.03 -7.08
CA LEU A 92 5.62 5.92 -7.27
C LEU A 92 4.58 5.94 -6.16
N LEU A 93 3.32 5.85 -6.55
CA LEU A 93 2.18 5.82 -5.63
C LEU A 93 1.43 4.51 -5.82
N VAL A 94 1.27 3.77 -4.72
CA VAL A 94 0.51 2.53 -4.67
C VAL A 94 -0.75 2.78 -3.86
N TYR A 95 -1.90 2.46 -4.44
CA TYR A 95 -3.19 2.73 -3.82
C TYR A 95 -4.24 1.74 -4.30
N GLN A 96 -5.37 1.70 -3.61
CA GLN A 96 -6.53 0.95 -4.06
C GLN A 96 -7.61 1.91 -4.52
N TYR A 97 -8.31 1.56 -5.58
CA TYR A 97 -9.48 2.29 -6.03
C TYR A 97 -10.54 1.36 -6.58
N ARG A 98 -11.77 1.86 -6.59
CA ARG A 98 -12.91 1.19 -7.21
C ARG A 98 -12.83 1.41 -8.72
N GLY A 99 -12.48 0.38 -9.48
CA GLY A 99 -12.50 0.38 -10.94
C GLY A 99 -13.84 -0.13 -11.47
N LYS A 100 -14.44 0.58 -12.43
CA LYS A 100 -15.66 0.17 -13.14
C LYS A 100 -15.39 -1.07 -13.98
N LEU A 101 -16.34 -2.00 -14.00
CA LEU A 101 -16.24 -3.21 -14.83
C LEU A 101 -16.61 -2.99 -16.30
N THR A 102 -17.30 -1.89 -16.61
CA THR A 102 -17.84 -1.60 -17.96
C THR A 102 -17.05 -0.57 -18.74
N SER A 103 -16.13 0.15 -18.10
CA SER A 103 -15.35 1.23 -18.71
C SER A 103 -13.87 1.02 -18.46
N VAL A 104 -13.14 0.72 -19.52
CA VAL A 104 -11.69 0.48 -19.50
C VAL A 104 -11.05 1.57 -20.35
N ARG A 105 -10.00 2.19 -19.81
CA ARG A 105 -9.19 3.20 -20.48
C ARG A 105 -8.32 2.58 -21.57
N ALA A 106 -7.72 3.43 -22.39
CA ALA A 106 -6.74 3.02 -23.39
C ALA A 106 -5.54 2.26 -22.79
N ASP A 107 -5.10 2.62 -21.58
CA ASP A 107 -3.99 1.97 -20.87
C ASP A 107 -4.33 0.59 -20.27
N GLY A 108 -5.54 0.09 -20.54
CA GLY A 108 -6.06 -1.18 -20.04
C GLY A 108 -6.52 -1.16 -18.57
N THR A 109 -6.52 0.00 -17.91
CA THR A 109 -7.04 0.12 -16.54
C THR A 109 -8.51 0.55 -16.53
N PRO A 110 -9.33 0.07 -15.59
CA PRO A 110 -10.71 0.52 -15.44
C PRO A 110 -10.79 1.97 -14.96
N GLU A 111 -11.79 2.71 -15.42
CA GLU A 111 -12.07 4.05 -14.88
C GLU A 111 -12.60 3.99 -13.43
N PRO A 112 -12.39 5.02 -12.61
CA PRO A 112 -12.84 5.02 -11.23
C PRO A 112 -14.37 5.09 -11.11
N GLU A 113 -14.93 4.41 -10.10
CA GLU A 113 -16.31 4.50 -9.66
C GLU A 113 -16.41 5.35 -8.37
N PRO A 114 -16.72 6.65 -8.49
CA PRO A 114 -16.85 7.52 -7.33
C PRO A 114 -18.10 7.25 -6.50
N LEU A 115 -19.17 6.73 -7.11
CA LEU A 115 -20.47 6.58 -6.46
C LEU A 115 -20.74 5.12 -6.08
N VAL A 116 -20.88 4.87 -4.78
CA VAL A 116 -21.23 3.54 -4.25
C VAL A 116 -22.75 3.35 -4.13
N LYS A 117 -23.53 4.45 -4.11
CA LYS A 117 -24.97 4.39 -3.88
C LYS A 117 -25.67 3.66 -5.03
N GLY A 118 -26.32 2.53 -4.70
CA GLY A 118 -27.05 1.72 -5.67
C GLY A 118 -26.16 0.85 -6.57
N LYS A 119 -24.87 0.71 -6.22
CA LYS A 119 -23.87 -0.06 -6.95
C LYS A 119 -23.45 -1.28 -6.14
N VAL A 120 -23.20 -2.38 -6.83
CA VAL A 120 -22.86 -3.67 -6.21
C VAL A 120 -21.40 -4.04 -6.54
N PRO A 121 -20.55 -4.28 -5.52
CA PRO A 121 -19.21 -4.81 -5.74
C PRO A 121 -19.24 -6.13 -6.54
N GLY A 122 -18.33 -6.29 -7.50
CA GLY A 122 -18.24 -7.46 -8.38
C GLY A 122 -19.24 -7.46 -9.55
N LYS A 123 -20.20 -6.52 -9.58
CA LYS A 123 -21.09 -6.32 -10.73
C LYS A 123 -20.86 -4.97 -11.39
N ASP A 124 -20.84 -3.90 -10.61
CA ASP A 124 -20.65 -2.54 -11.11
C ASP A 124 -19.18 -2.09 -11.05
N TYR A 125 -18.49 -2.46 -9.96
CA TYR A 125 -17.09 -2.10 -9.75
C TYR A 125 -16.34 -3.20 -9.00
N ILE A 126 -15.01 -3.18 -9.12
CA ILE A 126 -14.08 -4.00 -8.34
C ILE A 126 -13.10 -3.10 -7.61
N VAL A 127 -12.69 -3.47 -6.40
CA VAL A 127 -11.57 -2.81 -5.71
C VAL A 127 -10.29 -3.44 -6.21
N GLN A 128 -9.41 -2.64 -6.80
CA GLN A 128 -8.12 -3.10 -7.29
C GLN A 128 -6.99 -2.22 -6.78
N THR A 129 -5.83 -2.83 -6.59
CA THR A 129 -4.59 -2.12 -6.30
C THR A 129 -3.96 -1.66 -7.61
N MET A 130 -3.41 -0.46 -7.62
CA MET A 130 -2.75 0.13 -8.77
C MET A 130 -1.49 0.87 -8.35
N VAL A 131 -0.52 0.92 -9.26
CA VAL A 131 0.67 1.77 -9.12
C VAL A 131 0.69 2.77 -10.26
N ARG A 132 0.86 4.05 -9.92
CA ARG A 132 1.07 5.12 -10.89
C ARG A 132 2.14 6.07 -10.39
N ARG A 133 2.80 6.75 -11.32
CA ARG A 133 3.63 7.91 -10.99
C ARG A 133 2.75 9.08 -10.56
N LYS A 134 3.27 9.92 -9.67
CA LYS A 134 2.60 11.14 -9.25
C LYS A 134 2.30 12.11 -10.41
N SER A 135 3.14 12.09 -11.46
CA SER A 135 3.00 12.87 -12.69
C SER A 135 1.93 12.35 -13.65
N ASP A 136 1.43 11.13 -13.44
CA ASP A 136 0.39 10.53 -14.28
C ASP A 136 -0.96 11.26 -14.07
N SER A 137 -1.57 11.72 -15.15
CA SER A 137 -2.87 12.40 -15.10
C SER A 137 -4.01 11.48 -14.65
N ASP A 138 -3.92 10.18 -14.92
CA ASP A 138 -4.94 9.20 -14.54
C ASP A 138 -4.90 8.89 -13.04
N PHE A 139 -3.76 9.10 -12.36
CA PHE A 139 -3.69 9.01 -10.90
C PHE A 139 -4.68 9.97 -10.23
N LEU A 140 -4.70 11.24 -10.66
CA LEU A 140 -5.63 12.23 -10.10
C LEU A 140 -7.09 11.91 -10.41
N ARG A 141 -7.37 11.17 -11.49
CA ARG A 141 -8.72 10.66 -11.78
C ARG A 141 -9.07 9.52 -10.82
N ASP A 142 -8.16 8.56 -10.63
CA ASP A 142 -8.38 7.40 -9.76
C ASP A 142 -8.70 7.79 -8.31
N ILE A 143 -8.18 8.93 -7.83
CA ILE A 143 -8.49 9.48 -6.49
C ILE A 143 -10.00 9.64 -6.24
N ASP A 144 -10.83 9.86 -7.27
CA ASP A 144 -12.29 9.96 -7.11
C ASP A 144 -12.92 8.64 -6.64
N GLY A 145 -12.31 7.52 -7.01
CA GLY A 145 -12.72 6.16 -6.63
C GLY A 145 -11.88 5.57 -5.50
N LEU A 146 -11.04 6.36 -4.83
CA LEU A 146 -10.05 5.85 -3.87
C LEU A 146 -10.69 5.02 -2.75
N GLU A 147 -9.99 3.98 -2.34
CA GLU A 147 -10.31 3.14 -1.20
C GLU A 147 -9.05 2.92 -0.35
N GLY A 148 -9.16 3.14 0.96
CA GLY A 148 -8.02 2.97 1.88
C GLY A 148 -6.98 4.10 1.80
N ALA A 149 -5.72 3.74 2.07
CA ALA A 149 -4.58 4.65 2.11
C ALA A 149 -3.86 4.73 0.77
N VAL A 150 -3.07 5.80 0.59
CA VAL A 150 -2.12 5.92 -0.52
C VAL A 150 -0.72 5.76 0.07
N TYR A 151 0.06 4.87 -0.55
CA TYR A 151 1.43 4.60 -0.17
C TYR A 151 2.37 5.26 -1.18
N LEU A 152 3.30 6.07 -0.69
CA LEU A 152 4.47 6.49 -1.44
C LEU A 152 5.47 5.34 -1.45
N VAL A 153 6.07 5.06 -2.61
CA VAL A 153 7.14 4.08 -2.74
C VAL A 153 8.39 4.77 -3.25
N LYS A 154 9.48 4.59 -2.49
CA LYS A 154 10.83 4.97 -2.93
C LYS A 154 11.60 3.68 -3.21
N CYS A 155 12.16 3.59 -4.41
CA CYS A 155 12.96 2.45 -4.82
C CYS A 155 14.44 2.84 -4.77
N THR A 156 15.26 1.99 -4.18
CA THR A 156 16.72 2.18 -4.18
C THR A 156 17.39 0.88 -4.62
N GLN A 157 18.28 0.97 -5.62
CA GLN A 157 19.01 -0.19 -6.12
C GLN A 157 19.81 -0.88 -5.01
N LEU A 158 19.87 -2.20 -5.05
CA LEU A 158 20.77 -3.00 -4.24
C LEU A 158 22.02 -3.32 -5.08
N VAL A 159 23.19 -2.97 -4.55
CA VAL A 159 24.50 -3.13 -5.20
C VAL A 159 25.36 -4.08 -4.37
N PHE A 160 26.08 -4.98 -5.02
CA PHE A 160 26.99 -5.89 -4.33
C PHE A 160 28.20 -5.14 -3.79
N ASN A 161 28.45 -5.31 -2.50
CA ASN A 161 29.64 -4.79 -1.85
C ASN A 161 30.65 -5.93 -1.69
N THR A 162 31.79 -5.84 -2.39
CA THR A 162 32.86 -6.84 -2.38
C THR A 162 33.55 -6.98 -1.02
N GLY A 163 33.53 -5.94 -0.19
CA GLY A 163 34.11 -5.96 1.16
C GLY A 163 33.25 -6.70 2.18
N SER A 164 31.92 -6.58 2.09
CA SER A 164 30.98 -7.24 3.01
C SER A 164 30.39 -8.54 2.44
N GLY A 165 30.55 -8.81 1.14
CA GLY A 165 30.06 -10.02 0.47
C GLY A 165 28.54 -10.10 0.35
N GLN A 166 27.84 -8.97 0.46
CA GLN A 166 26.37 -8.88 0.48
C GLN A 166 25.88 -7.74 -0.42
N LEU A 167 24.58 -7.78 -0.74
CA LEU A 167 23.90 -6.67 -1.41
C LEU A 167 23.58 -5.58 -0.38
N GLU A 168 23.95 -4.35 -0.70
CA GLU A 168 23.71 -3.16 0.13
C GLU A 168 22.92 -2.12 -0.65
N THR A 169 22.14 -1.31 0.07
CA THR A 169 21.38 -0.22 -0.52
C THR A 169 22.32 0.80 -1.13
N GLY A 170 22.15 1.06 -2.42
CA GLY A 170 22.90 2.06 -3.18
C GLY A 170 22.45 3.48 -2.86
N THR A 171 22.71 4.40 -3.80
CA THR A 171 22.31 5.80 -3.67
C THR A 171 20.92 5.98 -4.29
N PRO A 172 19.93 6.53 -3.55
CA PRO A 172 18.63 6.89 -4.11
C PRO A 172 18.79 7.75 -5.36
N GLY A 173 17.89 7.56 -6.33
CA GLY A 173 17.94 8.33 -7.58
C GLY A 173 19.01 7.91 -8.58
N THR A 174 19.75 6.81 -8.32
CA THR A 174 20.80 6.34 -9.23
C THR A 174 20.74 4.84 -9.46
N ILE A 175 21.08 4.41 -10.67
CA ILE A 175 21.35 3.02 -11.01
C ILE A 175 22.84 2.90 -11.31
N LYS A 176 23.56 2.06 -10.58
CA LYS A 176 25.01 1.81 -10.67
C LYS A 176 25.30 0.39 -11.14
N ASP A 177 26.57 0.14 -11.43
CA ASP A 177 27.04 -1.22 -11.67
C ASP A 177 26.73 -2.10 -10.45
N PRO A 178 25.94 -3.17 -10.62
CA PRO A 178 25.53 -4.04 -9.53
C PRO A 178 26.70 -4.79 -8.89
N LYS A 179 27.88 -4.85 -9.53
CA LYS A 179 29.10 -5.45 -8.96
C LYS A 179 29.89 -4.49 -8.06
N GLY A 180 29.53 -3.21 -8.02
CA GLY A 180 30.14 -2.19 -7.14
C GLY A 180 31.39 -1.50 -7.72
N ASP A 181 31.93 -2.00 -8.83
CA ASP A 181 33.20 -1.52 -9.40
C ASP A 181 33.04 -0.47 -10.54
N GLY A 182 31.79 -0.18 -10.93
CA GLY A 182 31.47 0.66 -12.09
C GLY A 182 30.72 1.97 -11.77
N GLY A 183 30.46 2.75 -12.83
CA GLY A 183 29.76 4.04 -12.75
C GLY A 183 28.23 3.93 -12.61
N SER A 184 27.57 5.09 -12.65
CA SER A 184 26.10 5.16 -12.78
C SER A 184 25.68 5.09 -14.24
N PHE A 185 24.58 4.42 -14.51
CA PHE A 185 23.93 4.32 -15.80
C PHE A 185 22.71 5.22 -15.82
N SER A 186 22.47 5.87 -16.96
CA SER A 186 21.26 6.68 -17.21
C SER A 186 20.39 6.09 -18.32
N ASP A 187 20.79 4.94 -18.87
CA ASP A 187 20.13 4.25 -19.97
C ASP A 187 20.05 2.76 -19.66
N SER A 188 18.87 2.19 -19.85
CA SER A 188 18.60 0.78 -19.60
C SER A 188 19.30 -0.14 -20.60
N ASP A 189 19.62 0.34 -21.80
CA ASP A 189 20.36 -0.42 -22.82
C ASP A 189 21.83 -0.60 -22.45
N GLN A 190 22.41 0.36 -21.73
CA GLN A 190 23.80 0.35 -21.26
C GLN A 190 24.01 -0.44 -19.96
N TYR A 191 22.93 -0.80 -19.27
CA TYR A 191 23.00 -1.53 -18.02
C TYR A 191 23.55 -2.95 -18.25
N PRO A 192 24.63 -3.37 -17.54
CA PRO A 192 25.41 -4.55 -17.91
C PRO A 192 24.77 -5.89 -17.52
N GLU A 193 23.78 -5.89 -16.63
CA GLU A 193 23.15 -7.11 -16.11
C GLU A 193 21.71 -7.26 -16.60
N ALA A 194 21.21 -8.50 -16.62
CA ALA A 194 19.82 -8.77 -16.99
C ALA A 194 18.81 -8.48 -15.87
N VAL A 195 19.29 -8.14 -14.67
CA VAL A 195 18.47 -7.97 -13.46
C VAL A 195 18.88 -6.73 -12.68
N ILE A 196 17.89 -5.94 -12.27
CA ILE A 196 18.06 -4.85 -11.30
C ILE A 196 17.42 -5.32 -10.00
N ALA A 197 18.25 -5.58 -8.98
CA ALA A 197 17.77 -5.79 -7.62
C ALA A 197 17.62 -4.43 -6.92
N PHE A 198 16.53 -4.24 -6.17
CA PHE A 198 16.25 -2.99 -5.48
C PHE A 198 15.42 -3.24 -4.21
N THR A 199 15.52 -2.35 -3.24
CA THR A 199 14.56 -2.26 -2.13
C THR A 199 13.47 -1.27 -2.49
N ALA A 200 12.21 -1.64 -2.25
CA ALA A 200 11.06 -0.77 -2.33
C ALA A 200 10.55 -0.47 -0.91
N ASP A 201 10.65 0.80 -0.52
CA ASP A 201 10.24 1.29 0.80
C ASP A 201 8.87 1.97 0.70
N PHE A 202 7.89 1.46 1.46
CA PHE A 202 6.50 1.90 1.41
C PHE A 202 6.17 2.82 2.59
N TYR A 203 5.71 4.03 2.30
CA TYR A 203 5.37 5.07 3.27
C TYR A 203 3.90 5.44 3.15
N THR A 204 3.15 5.40 4.25
CA THR A 204 1.75 5.87 4.24
C THR A 204 1.72 7.39 4.15
N LEU A 205 1.01 7.93 3.17
CA LEU A 205 0.79 9.38 3.04
C LEU A 205 -0.37 9.85 3.93
N PRO A 206 -0.26 11.05 4.55
CA PRO A 206 -1.30 11.59 5.41
C PRO A 206 -2.51 12.11 4.63
N GLY A 207 -2.31 12.53 3.38
CA GLY A 207 -3.34 13.09 2.52
C GLY A 207 -3.74 12.11 1.42
N ARG A 208 -5.04 12.11 1.12
CA ARG A 208 -5.67 11.18 0.16
C ARG A 208 -6.55 11.86 -0.89
N ASN A 209 -6.63 13.18 -0.86
CA ASN A 209 -7.48 13.97 -1.76
C ASN A 209 -6.66 14.67 -2.83
N LYS A 210 -7.29 15.11 -3.92
CA LYS A 210 -6.60 15.79 -5.03
C LYS A 210 -5.89 17.07 -4.59
N GLY A 211 -6.46 17.80 -3.63
CA GLY A 211 -5.88 19.03 -3.08
C GLY A 211 -4.51 18.80 -2.44
N PHE A 212 -4.35 17.72 -1.68
CA PHE A 212 -3.07 17.33 -1.09
C PHE A 212 -2.01 17.11 -2.18
N PHE A 213 -2.33 16.27 -3.17
CA PHE A 213 -1.44 15.90 -4.28
C PHE A 213 -1.13 17.04 -5.27
N SER A 214 -1.86 18.15 -5.22
CA SER A 214 -1.61 19.34 -6.05
C SER A 214 -0.95 20.49 -5.29
N SER A 215 -0.70 20.31 -3.99
CA SER A 215 -0.15 21.34 -3.10
C SER A 215 1.29 21.02 -2.67
N GLY A 216 2.00 22.03 -2.14
CA GLY A 216 3.31 21.84 -1.51
C GLY A 216 3.29 20.87 -0.32
N ALA A 217 2.13 20.62 0.29
CA ALA A 217 1.99 19.67 1.40
C ALA A 217 2.37 18.23 1.00
N TYR A 218 2.18 17.85 -0.26
CA TYR A 218 2.64 16.57 -0.77
C TYR A 218 4.17 16.50 -0.82
N THR A 219 4.83 17.53 -1.36
CA THR A 219 6.29 17.61 -1.41
C THR A 219 6.90 17.59 -0.01
N ASP A 220 6.29 18.29 0.95
CA ASP A 220 6.70 18.25 2.36
C ASP A 220 6.51 16.85 2.99
N ALA A 221 5.47 16.11 2.61
CA ALA A 221 5.26 14.74 3.06
C ALA A 221 6.29 13.78 2.42
N PHE A 222 6.59 13.96 1.13
CA PHE A 222 7.59 13.18 0.40
C PHE A 222 8.99 13.32 1.04
N ASN A 223 9.40 14.55 1.37
CA ASN A 223 10.70 14.83 1.97
C ASN A 223 10.81 14.30 3.41
N ARG A 224 9.71 14.28 4.16
CA ARG A 224 9.66 13.76 5.54
C ARG A 224 9.46 12.26 5.64
N SER A 225 9.23 11.57 4.52
CA SER A 225 9.05 10.12 4.48
C SER A 225 10.39 9.41 4.62
N THR A 226 10.80 9.17 5.87
CA THR A 226 12.08 8.52 6.22
C THR A 226 11.90 7.15 6.88
N ASN A 227 10.79 6.92 7.58
CA ASN A 227 10.48 5.65 8.23
C ASN A 227 9.40 4.89 7.44
N PRO A 228 9.77 3.84 6.67
CA PRO A 228 8.80 3.07 5.92
C PRO A 228 7.92 2.24 6.88
N VAL A 229 6.68 2.01 6.47
CA VAL A 229 5.77 1.08 7.15
C VAL A 229 6.25 -0.35 6.94
N PHE A 230 6.73 -0.64 5.73
CA PHE A 230 7.42 -1.88 5.40
C PHE A 230 8.31 -1.67 4.19
N SER A 231 9.28 -2.58 4.03
CA SER A 231 10.20 -2.63 2.90
C SER A 231 10.19 -4.01 2.28
N ARG A 232 10.44 -4.09 0.97
CA ARG A 232 10.58 -5.35 0.23
C ARG A 232 11.74 -5.27 -0.74
N ASN A 233 12.58 -6.31 -0.75
CA ASN A 233 13.59 -6.49 -1.78
C ASN A 233 12.91 -7.15 -2.97
N LEU A 234 12.98 -6.50 -4.12
CA LEU A 234 12.36 -6.90 -5.37
C LEU A 234 13.44 -6.92 -6.47
N ALA A 235 13.11 -7.53 -7.59
CA ALA A 235 13.99 -7.53 -8.74
C ALA A 235 13.18 -7.47 -10.05
N VAL A 236 13.62 -6.61 -10.98
CA VAL A 236 13.09 -6.60 -12.35
C VAL A 236 14.10 -7.21 -13.30
N ARG A 237 13.60 -8.02 -14.24
CA ARG A 237 14.38 -8.73 -15.25
C ARG A 237 14.10 -8.16 -16.64
N ARG A 238 15.10 -8.22 -17.52
CA ARG A 238 14.98 -7.84 -18.93
C ARG A 238 14.11 -8.80 -19.72
#